data_AF-A0A4Q1D9C1-F1
#
_entry.id   AF-A0A4Q1D9C1-F1
#
_cell.length_a   1.000
_cell.length_b   1.000
_cell.length_c   1.000
_cell.angle_alpha   90.00
_cell.angle_beta   90.00
_cell.angle_gamma   90.00
#
_symmetry.space_group_name_H-M   'P 1'
#
loop_
_entity.id
_entity.type
_entity.pdbx_description
1 polymer ?
#
loop_
_entity_poly.entity_id
_entity_poly.type
_entity_poly.pdbx_seq_one_letter_code
_entity_poly.pdbx_strand_id
1 'polypeptide(L)'
;MENRSLRFRHSGALLLLLTLSFASCKKETQPADTSGLPVPGLALVPATETPLSPGNGTFVILNRYSGKPLEVSGASTANGANIIQWGANGGTNQRWTLNQLSGGYYSVIGVQSSRALEVYQSATTDGADVDLWDYSGGNHQQWQLISLGSGFYRIVNRNSGKDLTVTSASTANGADIVQSTYTGSESQQWVLTAPTANGQLAWTLTSTGVPADVQTRITNAMNDAVARYNTVANWPARTLTVQYNTGVATADGSTNGNIRFGPNASYQAVRTAMHEIAHTYGVGLSSGFTSNISGGLFVGTNAVNTLVTFDGPGAVINTGGGHIWPYGLNYDNEWSNENAWRHVKLIWAMRSDGM
;
A
#
# COMPACT_ATOMS: atom_id res chain seq x y z
N MET A 1 39.86 69.38 -6.91
CA MET A 1 38.49 68.82 -6.97
C MET A 1 38.45 67.86 -8.15
N GLU A 2 37.99 66.65 -7.82
CA GLU A 2 37.70 65.43 -8.59
C GLU A 2 37.81 65.45 -10.13
N ASN A 3 38.61 64.56 -10.74
CA ASN A 3 38.47 63.12 -11.00
C ASN A 3 37.68 62.78 -12.29
N ARG A 4 38.43 62.31 -13.30
CA ARG A 4 37.93 61.59 -14.47
C ARG A 4 37.77 60.12 -14.09
N SER A 5 36.67 59.47 -14.47
CA SER A 5 36.69 58.01 -14.72
C SER A 5 35.70 57.59 -15.80
N LEU A 6 36.26 56.89 -16.80
CA LEU A 6 35.60 56.25 -17.93
C LEU A 6 34.63 55.14 -17.48
N ARG A 7 33.59 54.95 -18.29
CA ARG A 7 32.64 53.83 -18.22
C ARG A 7 33.33 52.52 -18.61
N PHE A 8 33.13 51.47 -17.81
CA PHE A 8 33.26 50.07 -18.25
C PHE A 8 31.93 49.35 -18.05
N ARG A 9 31.36 48.84 -19.13
CA ARG A 9 30.24 47.89 -19.10
C ARG A 9 30.81 46.50 -18.80
N HIS A 10 30.38 45.86 -17.73
CA HIS A 10 30.53 44.42 -17.53
C HIS A 10 29.17 43.76 -17.74
N SER A 11 29.04 43.00 -18.82
CA SER A 11 27.94 42.07 -19.04
C SER A 11 28.20 40.83 -18.18
N GLY A 12 27.60 40.76 -16.99
CA GLY A 12 27.60 39.57 -16.16
C GLY A 12 26.56 38.58 -16.67
N ALA A 13 27.01 37.48 -17.28
CA ALA A 13 26.15 36.32 -17.55
C ALA A 13 25.76 35.67 -16.22
N LEU A 14 24.46 35.64 -15.92
CA LEU A 14 23.89 34.96 -14.76
C LEU A 14 23.89 33.46 -15.05
N LEU A 15 24.91 32.75 -14.57
CA LEU A 15 24.97 31.30 -14.60
C LEU A 15 24.00 30.78 -13.51
N LEU A 16 22.81 30.38 -13.94
CA LEU A 16 21.82 29.75 -13.08
C LEU A 16 22.34 28.34 -12.71
N LEU A 17 23.08 28.22 -11.60
CA LEU A 17 23.39 26.92 -11.02
C LEU A 17 22.09 26.33 -10.47
N LEU A 18 21.50 25.42 -11.26
CA LEU A 18 20.45 24.51 -10.80
C LEU A 18 21.09 23.58 -9.76
N THR A 19 20.96 23.89 -8.48
CA THR A 19 21.37 22.99 -7.40
C THR A 19 20.46 21.76 -7.45
N LEU A 20 20.94 20.66 -8.03
CA LEU A 20 20.33 19.36 -7.83
C LEU A 20 20.57 18.96 -6.38
N SER A 21 19.53 19.11 -5.55
CA SER A 21 19.51 18.60 -4.19
C SER A 21 19.41 17.07 -4.26
N PHE A 22 20.52 16.38 -3.98
CA PHE A 22 20.56 14.94 -3.79
C PHE A 22 20.42 14.66 -2.29
N ALA A 23 19.37 13.93 -1.88
CA ALA A 23 19.28 13.42 -0.52
C ALA A 23 20.18 12.17 -0.44
N SER A 24 21.30 12.29 0.28
CA SER A 24 22.15 11.14 0.58
C SER A 24 21.57 10.41 1.78
N CYS A 25 21.28 9.11 1.62
CA CYS A 25 20.75 8.27 2.69
C CYS A 25 21.79 8.14 3.83
N LYS A 26 21.68 8.99 4.85
CA LYS A 26 22.41 8.89 6.12
C LYS A 26 21.45 8.39 7.19
N LYS A 27 21.92 7.44 8.00
CA LYS A 27 21.21 6.95 9.20
C LYS A 27 21.04 8.12 10.18
N GLU A 28 19.82 8.59 10.38
CA GLU A 28 19.47 9.63 11.36
C GLU A 28 18.59 9.07 12.48
N THR A 29 18.82 9.53 13.71
CA THR A 29 18.08 9.08 14.91
C THR A 29 16.60 9.44 14.82
N GLN A 30 15.72 8.45 15.02
CA GLN A 30 14.27 8.63 15.08
C GLN A 30 13.89 9.71 16.10
N PRO A 31 13.04 10.69 15.75
CA PRO A 31 12.49 11.63 16.73
C PRO A 31 11.64 10.88 17.78
N ALA A 32 11.65 11.37 19.02
CA ALA A 32 10.85 10.80 20.10
C ALA A 32 9.35 10.94 19.83
N ASP A 33 8.60 9.86 20.05
CA ASP A 33 7.15 9.79 19.94
C ASP A 33 6.48 10.81 20.88
N THR A 34 5.74 11.76 20.31
CA THR A 34 4.91 12.71 21.06
C THR A 34 3.44 12.45 20.75
N SER A 35 2.93 11.33 21.28
CA SER A 35 1.52 11.00 21.20
C SER A 35 0.66 11.97 22.02
N GLY A 36 -0.41 12.47 21.40
CA GLY A 36 -1.48 13.15 22.14
C GLY A 36 -2.40 14.02 21.29
N LEU A 37 -3.51 13.46 20.81
CA LEU A 37 -4.88 14.01 20.91
C LEU A 37 -5.89 12.87 20.66
N PRO A 38 -7.01 12.76 21.41
CA PRO A 38 -8.05 11.77 21.12
C PRO A 38 -9.04 12.32 20.08
N VAL A 39 -9.38 11.52 19.08
CA VAL A 39 -10.57 11.75 18.23
C VAL A 39 -11.44 10.49 18.24
N PRO A 40 -12.72 10.56 18.65
CA PRO A 40 -13.59 9.39 18.67
C PRO A 40 -14.18 9.09 17.29
N GLY A 41 -14.12 7.81 16.91
CA GLY A 41 -15.10 7.13 16.04
C GLY A 41 -15.04 7.46 14.55
N LEU A 42 -14.16 6.80 13.80
CA LEU A 42 -14.31 6.57 12.36
C LEU A 42 -13.65 5.23 11.99
N ALA A 43 -14.41 4.36 11.34
CA ALA A 43 -13.93 3.07 10.83
C ALA A 43 -12.99 3.25 9.63
N LEU A 44 -12.05 2.32 9.48
CA LEU A 44 -10.80 2.47 8.74
C LEU A 44 -10.81 1.75 7.40
N VAL A 45 -11.52 2.29 6.42
CA VAL A 45 -11.17 2.05 5.00
C VAL A 45 -10.23 3.18 4.58
N PRO A 46 -9.04 2.89 4.01
CA PRO A 46 -8.16 3.94 3.51
C PRO A 46 -8.92 4.82 2.51
N ALA A 47 -8.91 6.14 2.68
CA ALA A 47 -9.60 7.09 1.80
C ALA A 47 -9.17 7.01 0.32
N THR A 48 -8.02 6.38 0.07
CA THR A 48 -7.47 6.10 -1.26
C THR A 48 -8.18 4.96 -1.99
N GLU A 49 -8.95 4.14 -1.28
CA GLU A 49 -9.76 3.08 -1.88
C GLU A 49 -11.10 3.65 -2.31
N THR A 50 -11.40 3.59 -3.61
CA THR A 50 -12.72 3.95 -4.11
C THR A 50 -13.67 2.78 -3.88
N PRO A 51 -14.74 2.93 -3.07
CA PRO A 51 -15.74 1.89 -2.92
C PRO A 51 -16.40 1.58 -4.27
N LEU A 52 -16.52 0.30 -4.59
CA LEU A 52 -17.18 -0.19 -5.80
C LEU A 52 -18.53 -0.81 -5.46
N SER A 53 -19.48 -0.67 -6.38
CA SER A 53 -20.73 -1.43 -6.31
C SER A 53 -20.48 -2.89 -6.73
N PRO A 54 -21.11 -3.88 -6.06
CA PRO A 54 -21.05 -5.29 -6.45
C PRO A 54 -21.49 -5.49 -7.90
N GLY A 55 -20.69 -6.24 -8.65
CA GLY A 55 -20.94 -6.59 -10.04
C GLY A 55 -20.08 -7.78 -10.45
N ASN A 56 -20.20 -8.22 -11.70
CA ASN A 56 -19.25 -9.18 -12.25
C ASN A 56 -17.86 -8.53 -12.32
N GLY A 57 -16.85 -9.19 -11.74
CA GLY A 57 -15.49 -8.68 -11.76
C GLY A 57 -14.64 -9.21 -10.63
N THR A 58 -13.37 -8.85 -10.64
CA THR A 58 -12.44 -9.15 -9.55
C THR A 58 -12.38 -7.96 -8.60
N PHE A 59 -12.33 -8.24 -7.29
CA PHE A 59 -12.32 -7.26 -6.21
C PHE A 59 -11.30 -7.63 -5.14
N VAL A 60 -10.93 -6.64 -4.33
CA VAL A 60 -10.45 -6.86 -2.96
C VAL A 60 -11.61 -6.55 -2.01
N ILE A 61 -11.83 -7.39 -1.01
CA ILE A 61 -12.93 -7.25 -0.05
C ILE A 61 -12.32 -6.87 1.28
N LEU A 62 -12.45 -5.61 1.70
CA LEU A 62 -11.84 -5.10 2.93
C LEU A 62 -12.86 -5.06 4.06
N ASN A 63 -12.46 -5.50 5.25
CA ASN A 63 -13.28 -5.34 6.44
C ASN A 63 -13.29 -3.87 6.88
N ARG A 64 -14.46 -3.33 7.23
CA ARG A 64 -14.62 -1.94 7.67
C ARG A 64 -13.92 -1.66 9.00
N TYR A 65 -13.96 -2.61 9.93
CA TYR A 65 -13.40 -2.42 11.27
C TYR A 65 -11.87 -2.46 11.26
N SER A 66 -11.28 -3.46 10.59
CA SER A 66 -9.82 -3.65 10.59
C SER A 66 -9.09 -3.03 9.40
N GLY A 67 -9.81 -2.67 8.32
CA GLY A 67 -9.22 -2.24 7.05
C GLY A 67 -8.50 -3.36 6.28
N LYS A 68 -8.53 -4.61 6.77
CA LYS A 68 -7.76 -5.73 6.20
C LYS A 68 -8.57 -6.49 5.14
N PRO A 69 -7.93 -6.96 4.05
CA PRO A 69 -8.54 -7.86 3.09
C PRO A 69 -8.98 -9.20 3.69
N LEU A 70 -10.08 -9.70 3.15
CA LEU A 70 -10.44 -11.11 3.13
C LEU A 70 -9.35 -11.88 2.37
N GLU A 71 -8.74 -12.87 3.02
CA GLU A 71 -7.58 -13.60 2.52
C GLU A 71 -7.75 -15.11 2.70
N VAL A 72 -7.22 -15.88 1.74
CA VAL A 72 -7.01 -17.31 1.92
C VAL A 72 -5.67 -17.58 2.61
N SER A 73 -5.74 -18.26 3.75
CA SER A 73 -4.59 -18.54 4.61
C SER A 73 -3.47 -19.24 3.86
N GLY A 74 -2.26 -18.70 3.98
CA GLY A 74 -1.05 -19.25 3.34
C GLY A 74 -1.09 -19.28 1.81
N ALA A 75 -1.99 -18.51 1.18
CA ALA A 75 -2.27 -18.58 -0.26
C ALA A 75 -2.61 -19.99 -0.77
N SER A 76 -3.17 -20.83 0.10
CA SER A 76 -3.51 -22.21 -0.23
C SER A 76 -4.50 -22.30 -1.40
N THR A 77 -4.34 -23.35 -2.20
CA THR A 77 -5.23 -23.70 -3.31
C THR A 77 -6.00 -24.99 -3.05
N ALA A 78 -5.94 -25.56 -1.84
CA ALA A 78 -6.67 -26.78 -1.50
C ALA A 78 -8.12 -26.50 -1.05
N ASN A 79 -8.99 -27.51 -1.16
CA ASN A 79 -10.28 -27.52 -0.45
C ASN A 79 -10.04 -27.54 1.06
N GLY A 80 -10.90 -26.86 1.82
CA GLY A 80 -10.75 -26.68 3.26
C GLY A 80 -9.70 -25.64 3.65
N ALA A 81 -9.19 -24.86 2.69
CA ALA A 81 -8.28 -23.76 3.02
C ALA A 81 -9.04 -22.68 3.79
N ASN A 82 -8.55 -22.37 4.99
CA ASN A 82 -9.20 -21.41 5.88
C ASN A 82 -9.20 -19.99 5.32
N ILE A 83 -10.26 -19.23 5.62
CA ILE A 83 -10.39 -17.82 5.29
C ILE A 83 -10.12 -16.98 6.53
N ILE A 84 -9.21 -16.03 6.37
CA ILE A 84 -8.75 -15.13 7.42
C ILE A 84 -8.85 -13.69 6.92
N GLN A 85 -8.63 -12.73 7.81
CA GLN A 85 -8.14 -11.42 7.37
C GLN A 85 -6.62 -11.36 7.49
N TRP A 86 -5.98 -10.62 6.60
CA TRP A 86 -4.54 -10.39 6.67
C TRP A 86 -4.19 -9.01 6.16
N GLY A 87 -3.07 -8.45 6.62
CA GLY A 87 -2.54 -7.21 6.08
C GLY A 87 -2.43 -7.29 4.56
N ALA A 88 -2.92 -6.27 3.86
CA ALA A 88 -2.92 -6.28 2.41
C ALA A 88 -1.49 -6.46 1.86
N ASN A 89 -1.35 -7.35 0.89
CA ASN A 89 -0.06 -7.74 0.30
C ASN A 89 -0.11 -7.79 -1.23
N GLY A 90 -1.28 -7.56 -1.84
CA GLY A 90 -1.48 -7.57 -3.29
C GLY A 90 -1.46 -8.97 -3.92
N GLY A 91 -1.35 -10.03 -3.12
CA GLY A 91 -1.38 -11.42 -3.55
C GLY A 91 -2.71 -11.80 -4.20
N THR A 92 -2.69 -12.81 -5.06
CA THR A 92 -3.91 -13.33 -5.71
C THR A 92 -4.88 -13.98 -4.71
N ASN A 93 -4.38 -14.41 -3.55
CA ASN A 93 -5.16 -14.96 -2.44
C ASN A 93 -5.94 -13.91 -1.63
N GLN A 94 -5.77 -12.61 -1.94
CA GLN A 94 -6.59 -11.50 -1.43
C GLN A 94 -7.55 -10.95 -2.49
N ARG A 95 -7.64 -11.60 -3.65
CA ARG A 95 -8.46 -11.17 -4.79
C ARG A 95 -9.59 -12.16 -5.02
N TRP A 96 -10.79 -11.62 -5.21
CA TRP A 96 -12.02 -12.37 -5.27
C TRP A 96 -12.81 -12.00 -6.52
N THR A 97 -13.10 -12.98 -7.37
CA THR A 97 -13.99 -12.81 -8.51
C THR A 97 -15.42 -13.02 -8.06
N LEU A 98 -16.23 -11.96 -8.15
CA LEU A 98 -17.67 -12.02 -7.95
C LEU A 98 -18.34 -12.37 -9.29
N ASN A 99 -19.17 -13.41 -9.29
CA ASN A 99 -20.04 -13.74 -10.41
C ASN A 99 -21.50 -13.64 -9.98
N GLN A 100 -22.26 -12.77 -10.63
CA GLN A 100 -23.66 -12.56 -10.35
C GLN A 100 -24.49 -13.79 -10.74
N LEU A 101 -25.36 -14.20 -9.82
CA LEU A 101 -26.30 -15.29 -9.96
C LEU A 101 -27.74 -14.74 -9.97
N SER A 102 -28.71 -15.62 -10.23
CA SER A 102 -30.12 -15.25 -10.16
C SER A 102 -30.53 -14.83 -8.74
N GLY A 103 -31.51 -13.92 -8.63
CA GLY A 103 -32.06 -13.50 -7.33
C GLY A 103 -31.18 -12.53 -6.53
N GLY A 104 -30.17 -11.92 -7.15
CA GLY A 104 -29.29 -10.95 -6.49
C GLY A 104 -28.19 -11.57 -5.62
N TYR A 105 -27.91 -12.86 -5.81
CA TYR A 105 -26.81 -13.58 -5.19
C TYR A 105 -25.55 -13.55 -6.06
N TYR A 106 -24.42 -13.88 -5.47
CA TYR A 106 -23.12 -13.98 -6.11
C TYR A 106 -22.43 -15.27 -5.67
N SER A 107 -21.63 -15.87 -6.56
CA SER A 107 -20.50 -16.68 -6.13
C SER A 107 -19.29 -15.78 -5.91
N VAL A 108 -18.53 -16.05 -4.85
CA VAL A 108 -17.31 -15.32 -4.49
C VAL A 108 -16.15 -16.29 -4.65
N ILE A 109 -15.36 -16.13 -5.71
CA ILE A 109 -14.37 -17.11 -6.15
C ILE A 109 -12.96 -16.59 -5.91
N GLY A 110 -12.12 -17.34 -5.20
CA GLY A 110 -10.71 -16.98 -4.98
C GLY A 110 -9.93 -17.02 -6.29
N VAL A 111 -9.27 -15.91 -6.66
CA VAL A 111 -8.51 -15.81 -7.92
C VAL A 111 -7.33 -16.79 -7.95
N GLN A 112 -6.73 -17.10 -6.81
CA GLN A 112 -5.56 -17.98 -6.71
C GLN A 112 -5.90 -19.46 -6.98
N SER A 113 -7.14 -19.89 -6.78
CA SER A 113 -7.52 -21.31 -6.76
C SER A 113 -8.73 -21.66 -7.62
N SER A 114 -9.49 -20.66 -8.07
CA SER A 114 -10.80 -20.82 -8.73
C SER A 114 -11.87 -21.53 -7.87
N ARG A 115 -11.69 -21.55 -6.54
CA ARG A 115 -12.62 -22.14 -5.58
C ARG A 115 -13.53 -21.09 -4.93
N ALA A 116 -14.70 -21.51 -4.48
CA ALA A 116 -15.68 -20.64 -3.86
C ALA A 116 -15.42 -20.45 -2.37
N LEU A 117 -15.67 -19.24 -1.90
CA LEU A 117 -15.91 -18.91 -0.50
C LEU A 117 -17.20 -19.62 -0.05
N GLU A 118 -17.13 -20.44 0.99
CA GLU A 118 -18.29 -21.17 1.50
C GLU A 118 -18.39 -21.19 3.02
N VAL A 119 -19.58 -21.49 3.54
CA VAL A 119 -19.74 -21.86 4.95
C VAL A 119 -19.50 -23.35 5.10
N TYR A 120 -18.52 -23.71 5.93
CA TYR A 120 -18.08 -25.09 6.12
C TYR A 120 -19.25 -26.02 6.46
N GLN A 121 -19.36 -27.12 5.71
CA GLN A 121 -20.40 -28.15 5.87
C GLN A 121 -21.85 -27.60 5.82
N SER A 122 -22.09 -26.47 5.16
CA SER A 122 -23.42 -25.83 5.14
C SER A 122 -24.00 -25.52 6.52
N ALA A 123 -23.15 -25.32 7.53
CA ALA A 123 -23.59 -25.02 8.88
C ALA A 123 -24.47 -23.75 8.92
N THR A 124 -25.33 -23.65 9.94
CA THR A 124 -26.26 -22.52 10.11
C THR A 124 -26.12 -21.83 11.47
N THR A 125 -25.18 -22.27 12.31
CA THR A 125 -24.91 -21.69 13.63
C THR A 125 -23.98 -20.48 13.54
N ASP A 126 -24.06 -19.60 14.53
CA ASP A 126 -23.07 -18.53 14.71
C ASP A 126 -21.69 -19.12 14.99
N GLY A 127 -20.64 -18.48 14.47
CA GLY A 127 -19.26 -18.93 14.61
C GLY A 127 -18.90 -20.12 13.74
N ALA A 128 -19.77 -20.54 12.82
CA ALA A 128 -19.40 -21.56 11.84
C ALA A 128 -18.36 -20.99 10.87
N ASP A 129 -17.34 -21.81 10.62
CA ASP A 129 -16.17 -21.47 9.82
C ASP A 129 -16.52 -21.18 8.35
N VAL A 130 -15.66 -20.37 7.72
CA VAL A 130 -15.73 -20.06 6.29
C VAL A 130 -14.42 -20.48 5.63
N ASP A 131 -14.51 -21.37 4.65
CA ASP A 131 -13.37 -21.96 3.96
C ASP A 131 -13.48 -21.81 2.44
N LEU A 132 -12.48 -22.34 1.73
CA LEU A 132 -12.56 -22.57 0.29
C LEU A 132 -12.99 -23.97 -0.04
N TRP A 133 -13.89 -24.08 -1.01
CA TRP A 133 -14.25 -25.36 -1.62
C TRP A 133 -14.51 -25.25 -3.12
N ASP A 134 -14.44 -26.37 -3.82
CA ASP A 134 -14.85 -26.46 -5.22
C ASP A 134 -16.31 -25.99 -5.37
N TYR A 135 -16.56 -25.13 -6.36
CA TYR A 135 -17.88 -24.55 -6.56
C TYR A 135 -18.86 -25.59 -7.11
N SER A 136 -19.91 -25.88 -6.34
CA SER A 136 -21.01 -26.79 -6.66
C SER A 136 -22.31 -26.07 -6.97
N GLY A 137 -22.39 -24.77 -6.64
CA GLY A 137 -23.63 -24.00 -6.72
C GLY A 137 -24.55 -24.19 -5.51
N GLY A 138 -24.10 -24.86 -4.44
CA GLY A 138 -24.86 -24.98 -3.20
C GLY A 138 -25.14 -23.63 -2.54
N ASN A 139 -26.26 -23.52 -1.80
CA ASN A 139 -26.66 -22.25 -1.15
C ASN A 139 -25.61 -21.74 -0.14
N HIS A 140 -24.83 -22.62 0.48
CA HIS A 140 -23.76 -22.24 1.42
C HIS A 140 -22.56 -21.59 0.72
N GLN A 141 -22.49 -21.65 -0.61
CA GLN A 141 -21.47 -21.02 -1.46
C GLN A 141 -21.99 -19.75 -2.17
N GLN A 142 -23.21 -19.32 -1.84
CA GLN A 142 -23.86 -18.18 -2.47
C GLN A 142 -24.09 -17.06 -1.47
N TRP A 143 -23.76 -15.84 -1.88
CA TRP A 143 -23.71 -14.68 -0.99
C TRP A 143 -24.52 -13.53 -1.57
N GLN A 144 -25.26 -12.83 -0.71
CA GLN A 144 -25.96 -11.59 -1.05
C GLN A 144 -25.18 -10.41 -0.48
N LEU A 145 -24.99 -9.35 -1.27
CA LEU A 145 -24.33 -8.13 -0.84
C LEU A 145 -25.39 -7.06 -0.58
N ILE A 146 -25.74 -6.84 0.68
CA ILE A 146 -26.77 -5.87 1.09
C ILE A 146 -26.09 -4.54 1.45
N SER A 147 -26.41 -3.47 0.71
CA SER A 147 -25.80 -2.16 0.96
C SER A 147 -26.24 -1.57 2.31
N LEU A 148 -25.28 -1.00 3.03
CA LEU A 148 -25.46 -0.21 4.26
C LEU A 148 -25.34 1.30 3.99
N GLY A 149 -25.16 1.72 2.74
CA GLY A 149 -24.78 3.08 2.37
C GLY A 149 -23.28 3.32 2.44
N SER A 150 -22.84 4.46 1.88
CA SER A 150 -21.43 4.90 1.87
C SER A 150 -20.42 3.86 1.36
N GLY A 151 -20.85 2.96 0.46
CA GLY A 151 -20.00 1.92 -0.13
C GLY A 151 -19.79 0.66 0.72
N PHE A 152 -20.42 0.58 1.90
CA PHE A 152 -20.34 -0.60 2.76
C PHE A 152 -21.46 -1.60 2.49
N TYR A 153 -21.16 -2.88 2.70
CA TYR A 153 -22.05 -4.00 2.47
C TYR A 153 -21.99 -4.98 3.63
N ARG A 154 -23.14 -5.58 3.93
CA ARG A 154 -23.22 -6.89 4.57
C ARG A 154 -23.05 -7.96 3.50
N ILE A 155 -22.25 -8.98 3.77
CA ILE A 155 -22.10 -10.14 2.88
C ILE A 155 -22.81 -11.32 3.56
N VAL A 156 -24.00 -11.66 3.07
CA VAL A 156 -24.96 -12.56 3.74
C VAL A 156 -25.02 -13.90 3.03
N ASN A 157 -24.82 -14.99 3.76
CA ASN A 157 -24.89 -16.33 3.21
C ASN A 157 -26.35 -16.71 2.87
N ARG A 158 -26.58 -17.27 1.67
CA ARG A 158 -27.92 -17.66 1.20
C ARG A 158 -28.52 -18.82 2.01
N ASN A 159 -27.70 -19.73 2.52
CA ASN A 159 -28.18 -20.89 3.26
C ASN A 159 -28.69 -20.55 4.66
N SER A 160 -27.94 -19.71 5.39
CA SER A 160 -28.19 -19.43 6.81
C SER A 160 -28.81 -18.06 7.09
N GLY A 161 -28.70 -17.12 6.15
CA GLY A 161 -29.04 -15.70 6.36
C GLY A 161 -28.07 -14.95 7.28
N LYS A 162 -26.90 -15.53 7.58
CA LYS A 162 -25.87 -14.93 8.47
C LYS A 162 -24.79 -14.20 7.70
N ASP A 163 -24.12 -13.29 8.39
CA ASP A 163 -23.17 -12.35 7.81
C ASP A 163 -21.72 -12.85 7.94
N LEU A 164 -20.94 -12.66 6.89
CA LEU A 164 -19.49 -12.83 6.90
C LEU A 164 -18.87 -11.90 7.95
N THR A 165 -18.17 -12.47 8.92
CA THR A 165 -17.82 -11.80 10.17
C THR A 165 -16.35 -12.08 10.52
N VAL A 166 -15.59 -11.04 10.84
CA VAL A 166 -14.29 -11.20 11.51
C VAL A 166 -14.53 -11.58 12.97
N THR A 167 -14.00 -12.73 13.38
CA THR A 167 -14.18 -13.25 14.74
C THR A 167 -13.68 -12.26 15.80
N SER A 168 -14.50 -12.05 16.83
CA SER A 168 -14.23 -11.18 17.97
C SER A 168 -13.88 -9.72 17.62
N ALA A 169 -14.28 -9.25 16.43
CA ALA A 169 -13.86 -7.94 15.90
C ALA A 169 -12.34 -7.73 16.00
N SER A 170 -11.55 -8.77 15.72
CA SER A 170 -10.11 -8.69 15.81
C SER A 170 -9.53 -7.79 14.70
N THR A 171 -8.45 -7.07 15.01
CA THR A 171 -7.62 -6.36 14.03
C THR A 171 -6.32 -7.10 13.74
N ALA A 172 -6.11 -8.29 14.27
CA ALA A 172 -4.91 -9.07 14.05
C ALA A 172 -4.88 -9.72 12.66
N ASN A 173 -3.67 -9.87 12.12
CA ASN A 173 -3.42 -10.76 10.97
C ASN A 173 -3.70 -12.22 11.40
N GLY A 174 -4.39 -12.97 10.54
CA GLY A 174 -4.76 -14.36 10.84
C GLY A 174 -6.03 -14.48 11.68
N ALA A 175 -6.72 -13.37 11.96
CA ALA A 175 -8.04 -13.45 12.57
C ALA A 175 -9.02 -14.16 11.62
N ASP A 176 -9.73 -15.10 12.19
CA ASP A 176 -10.61 -16.03 11.49
C ASP A 176 -11.85 -15.35 10.93
N ILE A 177 -12.37 -15.86 9.83
CA ILE A 177 -13.62 -15.40 9.22
C ILE A 177 -14.68 -16.48 9.39
N VAL A 178 -15.79 -16.09 10.01
CA VAL A 178 -16.91 -16.98 10.30
C VAL A 178 -18.20 -16.38 9.75
N GLN A 179 -19.30 -17.14 9.78
CA GLN A 179 -20.62 -16.54 9.72
C GLN A 179 -21.16 -16.24 11.12
N SER A 180 -21.91 -15.15 11.26
CA SER A 180 -22.62 -14.83 12.51
C SER A 180 -23.86 -13.97 12.25
N THR A 181 -24.81 -14.01 13.17
CA THR A 181 -25.98 -13.13 13.19
C THR A 181 -25.55 -11.66 13.13
N TYR A 182 -26.19 -10.87 12.28
CA TYR A 182 -25.86 -9.44 12.15
C TYR A 182 -26.24 -8.68 13.43
N THR A 183 -25.28 -7.95 13.98
CA THR A 183 -25.42 -7.16 15.21
C THR A 183 -25.27 -5.66 14.98
N GLY A 184 -24.95 -5.23 13.75
CA GLY A 184 -24.53 -3.86 13.45
C GLY A 184 -23.03 -3.63 13.62
N SER A 185 -22.27 -4.60 14.15
CA SER A 185 -20.81 -4.50 14.31
C SER A 185 -20.11 -4.18 12.98
N GLU A 186 -19.13 -3.28 13.02
CA GLU A 186 -18.31 -2.95 11.85
C GLU A 186 -17.44 -4.13 11.40
N SER A 187 -17.19 -5.11 12.27
CA SER A 187 -16.50 -6.36 11.90
C SER A 187 -17.31 -7.24 10.94
N GLN A 188 -18.59 -6.92 10.72
CA GLN A 188 -19.51 -7.59 9.80
C GLN A 188 -19.79 -6.76 8.54
N GLN A 189 -19.07 -5.65 8.36
CA GLN A 189 -19.27 -4.71 7.26
C GLN A 189 -18.03 -4.71 6.38
N TRP A 190 -18.25 -4.75 5.07
CA TRP A 190 -17.20 -4.91 4.09
C TRP A 190 -17.33 -3.87 2.99
N VAL A 191 -16.21 -3.48 2.39
CA VAL A 191 -16.17 -2.65 1.19
C VAL A 191 -15.49 -3.43 0.07
N LEU A 192 -16.00 -3.30 -1.15
CA LEU A 192 -15.32 -3.81 -2.33
C LEU A 192 -14.47 -2.71 -2.94
N THR A 193 -13.23 -3.03 -3.25
CA THR A 193 -12.32 -2.12 -3.95
C THR A 193 -11.76 -2.83 -5.18
N ALA A 194 -11.21 -2.04 -6.10
CA ALA A 194 -10.54 -2.63 -7.25
C ALA A 194 -9.32 -3.44 -6.74
N PRO A 195 -9.09 -4.66 -7.24
CA PRO A 195 -7.80 -5.32 -7.05
C PRO A 195 -6.79 -4.44 -7.76
N THR A 196 -5.91 -3.77 -7.03
CA THR A 196 -4.99 -2.84 -7.66
C THR A 196 -4.09 -3.57 -8.66
N ALA A 197 -4.19 -3.15 -9.92
CA ALA A 197 -3.13 -3.10 -10.91
C ALA A 197 -3.62 -2.32 -12.15
N ASN A 198 -3.05 -1.13 -12.34
CA ASN A 198 -2.71 -0.54 -13.65
C ASN A 198 -1.62 0.52 -13.47
N GLY A 199 -0.83 0.48 -12.38
CA GLY A 199 0.31 1.37 -12.22
C GLY A 199 1.29 1.17 -13.39
N GLN A 200 1.71 2.27 -13.99
CA GLN A 200 2.54 2.27 -15.21
C GLN A 200 3.99 2.64 -14.88
N LEU A 201 4.50 2.24 -13.71
CA LEU A 201 5.90 2.45 -13.35
C LEU A 201 6.76 1.40 -14.05
N ALA A 202 7.72 1.86 -14.84
CA ALA A 202 8.75 1.06 -15.47
C ALA A 202 10.12 1.52 -14.99
N TRP A 203 11.17 0.77 -15.30
CA TRP A 203 12.54 1.16 -14.98
C TRP A 203 13.53 0.65 -16.02
N THR A 204 14.67 1.31 -16.15
CA THR A 204 15.80 0.88 -16.98
C THR A 204 17.11 0.98 -16.21
N LEU A 205 18.06 0.09 -16.48
CA LEU A 205 19.42 0.18 -15.94
C LEU A 205 20.37 0.75 -17.00
N THR A 206 21.13 1.76 -16.64
CA THR A 206 22.33 2.14 -17.41
C THR A 206 23.43 1.11 -17.08
N SER A 207 23.65 0.16 -17.99
CA SER A 207 24.46 -1.05 -17.74
C SER A 207 25.94 -0.92 -18.14
N THR A 208 26.37 0.20 -18.73
CA THR A 208 27.76 0.38 -19.15
C THR A 208 28.69 0.43 -17.93
N GLY A 209 29.65 -0.50 -17.85
CA GLY A 209 30.65 -0.55 -16.77
C GLY A 209 30.12 -1.08 -15.43
N VAL A 210 28.95 -1.72 -15.40
CA VAL A 210 28.38 -2.30 -14.18
C VAL A 210 28.88 -3.74 -14.00
N PRO A 211 29.47 -4.11 -12.85
CA PRO A 211 29.82 -5.50 -12.56
C PRO A 211 28.60 -6.43 -12.62
N ALA A 212 28.76 -7.65 -13.12
CA ALA A 212 27.65 -8.57 -13.38
C ALA A 212 26.84 -8.93 -12.11
N ASP A 213 27.52 -9.08 -10.97
CA ASP A 213 26.90 -9.36 -9.68
C ASP A 213 26.08 -8.15 -9.19
N VAL A 214 26.59 -6.93 -9.38
CA VAL A 214 25.90 -5.67 -9.07
C VAL A 214 24.67 -5.51 -9.96
N GLN A 215 24.81 -5.75 -11.26
CA GLN A 215 23.70 -5.72 -12.22
C GLN A 215 22.59 -6.69 -11.79
N THR A 216 22.94 -7.90 -11.36
CA THR A 216 21.98 -8.90 -10.89
C THR A 216 21.23 -8.43 -9.65
N ARG A 217 21.95 -7.93 -8.63
CA ARG A 217 21.33 -7.43 -7.38
C ARG A 217 20.38 -6.26 -7.64
N ILE A 218 20.83 -5.25 -8.38
CA ILE A 218 20.00 -4.07 -8.71
C ILE A 218 18.78 -4.48 -9.54
N THR A 219 18.95 -5.37 -10.52
CA THR A 219 17.85 -5.83 -11.37
C THR A 219 16.78 -6.55 -10.56
N ASN A 220 17.18 -7.46 -9.67
CA ASN A 220 16.25 -8.15 -8.79
C ASN A 220 15.54 -7.18 -7.84
N ALA A 221 16.29 -6.23 -7.26
CA ALA A 221 15.75 -5.22 -6.37
C ALA A 221 14.69 -4.33 -7.05
N MET A 222 15.01 -3.80 -8.24
CA MET A 222 14.11 -2.90 -8.97
C MET A 222 12.90 -3.61 -9.55
N ASN A 223 13.05 -4.84 -10.05
CA ASN A 223 11.92 -5.64 -10.52
C ASN A 223 10.89 -5.88 -9.42
N ASP A 224 11.33 -6.29 -8.23
CA ASP A 224 10.44 -6.51 -7.08
C ASP A 224 9.82 -5.18 -6.61
N ALA A 225 10.63 -4.14 -6.42
CA ALA A 225 10.14 -2.83 -5.98
C ALA A 225 9.08 -2.24 -6.94
N VAL A 226 9.35 -2.24 -8.25
CA VAL A 226 8.40 -1.72 -9.25
C VAL A 226 7.14 -2.59 -9.32
N ALA A 227 7.26 -3.91 -9.21
CA ALA A 227 6.08 -4.78 -9.13
C ALA A 227 5.20 -4.40 -7.94
N ARG A 228 5.78 -4.17 -6.76
CA ARG A 228 5.03 -3.72 -5.56
C ARG A 228 4.39 -2.35 -5.73
N TYR A 229 5.09 -1.40 -6.37
CA TYR A 229 4.48 -0.12 -6.69
C TYR A 229 3.25 -0.32 -7.60
N ASN A 230 3.40 -1.07 -8.70
CA ASN A 230 2.34 -1.29 -9.67
C ASN A 230 1.15 -2.13 -9.16
N THR A 231 1.33 -2.94 -8.12
CA THR A 231 0.24 -3.75 -7.52
C THR A 231 -0.58 -3.01 -6.47
N VAL A 232 -0.16 -1.84 -6.02
CA VAL A 232 -0.75 -1.16 -4.85
C VAL A 232 -1.52 0.10 -5.19
N ALA A 233 -1.20 0.77 -6.30
CA ALA A 233 -1.92 1.97 -6.73
C ALA A 233 -1.78 2.20 -8.24
N ASN A 234 -2.63 3.08 -8.78
CA ASN A 234 -2.60 3.49 -10.18
C ASN A 234 -1.59 4.62 -10.39
N TRP A 235 -0.30 4.30 -10.29
CA TRP A 235 0.78 5.26 -10.52
C TRP A 235 0.75 5.81 -11.95
N PRO A 236 0.95 7.14 -12.16
CA PRO A 236 1.12 7.71 -13.48
C PRO A 236 2.23 7.00 -14.27
N ALA A 237 2.05 6.87 -15.59
CA ALA A 237 3.10 6.33 -16.47
C ALA A 237 4.41 7.06 -16.29
N ARG A 238 5.45 6.29 -15.95
CA ARG A 238 6.80 6.80 -15.76
C ARG A 238 7.82 5.68 -15.91
N THR A 239 8.94 5.99 -16.53
CA THR A 239 10.12 5.12 -16.54
C THR A 239 11.21 5.73 -15.66
N LEU A 240 11.66 4.99 -14.64
CA LEU A 240 12.78 5.36 -13.78
C LEU A 240 14.10 5.02 -14.46
N THR A 241 15.09 5.90 -14.33
CA THR A 241 16.45 5.67 -14.83
C THR A 241 17.34 5.25 -13.67
N VAL A 242 17.80 4.00 -13.68
CA VAL A 242 18.64 3.43 -12.63
C VAL A 242 20.09 3.40 -13.10
N GLN A 243 21.02 3.74 -12.21
CA GLN A 243 22.45 3.76 -12.49
C GLN A 243 23.23 3.12 -11.35
N TYR A 244 24.36 2.50 -11.70
CA TYR A 244 25.40 2.16 -10.73
C TYR A 244 26.46 3.26 -10.73
N ASN A 245 26.76 3.84 -9.57
CA ASN A 245 27.70 4.94 -9.44
C ASN A 245 28.57 4.76 -8.20
N THR A 246 29.86 4.51 -8.38
CA THR A 246 30.82 4.27 -7.29
C THR A 246 31.08 5.50 -6.42
N GLY A 247 30.72 6.71 -6.89
CA GLY A 247 30.77 7.94 -6.10
C GLY A 247 29.59 8.14 -5.16
N VAL A 248 28.55 7.31 -5.26
CA VAL A 248 27.41 7.29 -4.32
C VAL A 248 27.73 6.28 -3.23
N ALA A 249 27.72 6.69 -1.96
CA ALA A 249 28.08 5.80 -0.85
C ALA A 249 27.02 4.71 -0.58
N THR A 250 25.75 5.03 -0.78
CA THR A 250 24.59 4.19 -0.45
C THR A 250 23.68 4.03 -1.67
N ALA A 251 22.55 4.73 -1.70
CA ALA A 251 21.73 4.98 -2.87
C ALA A 251 21.14 6.40 -2.75
N ASP A 252 20.68 6.96 -3.87
CA ASP A 252 19.91 8.18 -3.89
C ASP A 252 18.89 8.19 -5.04
N GLY A 253 17.76 8.81 -4.79
CA GLY A 253 16.69 9.06 -5.75
C GLY A 253 16.48 10.57 -5.94
N SER A 254 16.04 10.97 -7.13
CA SER A 254 15.67 12.35 -7.40
C SER A 254 14.31 12.46 -8.09
N THR A 255 13.64 13.61 -7.91
CA THR A 255 12.27 13.85 -8.40
C THR A 255 12.13 13.80 -9.92
N ASN A 256 13.23 13.88 -10.68
CA ASN A 256 13.23 13.65 -12.13
C ASN A 256 13.19 12.16 -12.52
N GLY A 257 13.33 11.24 -11.57
CA GLY A 257 13.15 9.79 -11.79
C GLY A 257 14.45 9.03 -11.92
N ASN A 258 15.57 9.65 -11.54
CA ASN A 258 16.86 8.98 -11.47
C ASN A 258 17.01 8.31 -10.11
N ILE A 259 17.55 7.09 -10.11
CA ILE A 259 17.98 6.36 -8.92
C ILE A 259 19.42 5.91 -9.16
N ARG A 260 20.32 6.15 -8.20
CA ARG A 260 21.71 5.70 -8.25
C ARG A 260 21.99 4.76 -7.10
N PHE A 261 22.57 3.61 -7.39
CA PHE A 261 23.09 2.68 -6.38
C PHE A 261 24.61 2.78 -6.31
N GLY A 262 25.12 2.83 -5.08
CA GLY A 262 26.53 2.80 -4.73
C GLY A 262 27.15 1.40 -4.74
N PRO A 263 28.46 1.28 -4.44
CA PRO A 263 29.20 0.01 -4.47
C PRO A 263 28.84 -0.95 -3.33
N ASN A 264 28.25 -0.46 -2.24
CA ASN A 264 27.91 -1.30 -1.10
C ASN A 264 26.68 -2.18 -1.42
N ALA A 265 26.93 -3.50 -1.47
CA ALA A 265 25.92 -4.51 -1.78
C ALA A 265 24.70 -4.49 -0.83
N SER A 266 24.85 -4.06 0.43
CA SER A 266 23.70 -3.99 1.37
C SER A 266 22.64 -2.98 0.96
N TYR A 267 23.00 -1.98 0.15
CA TYR A 267 22.07 -0.98 -0.38
C TYR A 267 21.49 -1.38 -1.74
N GLN A 268 21.99 -2.43 -2.39
CA GLN A 268 21.50 -2.94 -3.69
C GLN A 268 20.35 -3.95 -3.49
N ALA A 269 19.40 -3.62 -2.62
CA ALA A 269 18.32 -4.51 -2.16
C ALA A 269 16.93 -3.87 -2.37
N VAL A 270 15.88 -4.70 -2.36
CA VAL A 270 14.48 -4.31 -2.66
C VAL A 270 14.02 -3.16 -1.75
N ARG A 271 14.29 -3.23 -0.44
CA ARG A 271 13.98 -2.16 0.51
C ARG A 271 14.55 -0.82 0.04
N THR A 272 15.81 -0.78 -0.38
CA THR A 272 16.46 0.47 -0.82
C THR A 272 15.81 0.95 -2.10
N ALA A 273 15.59 0.05 -3.06
CA ALA A 273 14.91 0.41 -4.30
C ALA A 273 13.54 1.06 -4.02
N MET A 274 12.73 0.49 -3.13
CA MET A 274 11.43 1.06 -2.76
C MET A 274 11.56 2.44 -2.10
N HIS A 275 12.50 2.59 -1.17
CA HIS A 275 12.83 3.86 -0.54
C HIS A 275 13.23 4.93 -1.56
N GLU A 276 14.14 4.63 -2.48
CA GLU A 276 14.56 5.59 -3.50
C GLU A 276 13.43 5.93 -4.49
N ILE A 277 12.55 4.97 -4.81
CA ILE A 277 11.34 5.25 -5.60
C ILE A 277 10.47 6.30 -4.89
N ALA A 278 10.34 6.26 -3.56
CA ALA A 278 9.58 7.26 -2.81
C ALA A 278 10.16 8.69 -2.96
N HIS A 279 11.49 8.82 -2.96
CA HIS A 279 12.15 10.09 -3.26
C HIS A 279 11.86 10.57 -4.69
N THR A 280 11.80 9.66 -5.67
CA THR A 280 11.39 10.04 -7.03
C THR A 280 9.96 10.58 -7.11
N TYR A 281 9.11 10.21 -6.14
CA TYR A 281 7.74 10.70 -5.98
C TYR A 281 7.59 11.89 -5.05
N GLY A 282 8.70 12.43 -4.52
CA GLY A 282 8.71 13.71 -3.82
C GLY A 282 8.94 13.65 -2.32
N VAL A 283 9.05 12.47 -1.71
CA VAL A 283 9.38 12.36 -0.27
C VAL A 283 10.71 13.06 -0.02
N GLY A 284 10.74 14.00 0.93
CA GLY A 284 11.94 14.76 1.28
C GLY A 284 12.45 15.77 0.25
N LEU A 285 11.93 15.76 -0.98
CA LEU A 285 12.48 16.51 -2.10
C LEU A 285 11.49 17.50 -2.76
N SER A 286 10.18 17.26 -2.62
CA SER A 286 9.15 18.11 -3.21
C SER A 286 8.74 19.23 -2.26
N SER A 287 8.26 20.35 -2.82
CA SER A 287 7.63 21.41 -2.03
C SER A 287 6.32 20.94 -1.37
N GLY A 288 5.58 20.03 -2.02
CA GLY A 288 4.37 19.42 -1.47
C GLY A 288 4.63 18.62 -0.21
N PHE A 289 5.76 17.89 -0.16
CA PHE A 289 6.20 17.21 1.05
C PHE A 289 6.42 18.20 2.20
N THR A 290 7.23 19.23 1.97
CA THR A 290 7.54 20.24 3.01
C THR A 290 6.32 21.05 3.44
N SER A 291 5.41 21.35 2.50
CA SER A 291 4.17 22.11 2.79
C SER A 291 3.21 21.34 3.71
N ASN A 292 3.31 20.01 3.71
CA ASN A 292 2.54 19.14 4.59
C ASN A 292 3.27 18.84 5.90
N ILE A 293 4.38 19.51 6.23
CA ILE A 293 5.07 19.32 7.52
C ILE A 293 4.66 20.39 8.52
N SER A 294 4.22 19.96 9.71
CA SER A 294 3.95 20.81 10.86
C SER A 294 4.51 20.16 12.12
N GLY A 295 5.35 20.88 12.86
CA GLY A 295 5.94 20.37 14.12
C GLY A 295 6.80 19.11 13.96
N GLY A 296 7.38 18.87 12.78
CA GLY A 296 8.14 17.66 12.48
C GLY A 296 7.29 16.46 12.06
N LEU A 297 5.97 16.63 11.95
CA LEU A 297 5.04 15.60 11.48
C LEU A 297 4.54 15.91 10.07
N PHE A 298 4.33 14.89 9.25
CA PHE A 298 3.59 15.01 8.00
C PHE A 298 2.09 14.97 8.34
N VAL A 299 1.36 16.05 8.04
CA VAL A 299 -0.04 16.27 8.46
C VAL A 299 -1.05 16.18 7.31
N GLY A 300 -0.65 15.67 6.15
CA GLY A 300 -1.55 15.43 5.03
C GLY A 300 -2.68 14.47 5.41
N THR A 301 -3.92 14.86 5.10
CA THR A 301 -5.12 14.16 5.59
C THR A 301 -5.21 12.73 5.08
N ASN A 302 -4.90 12.50 3.80
CA ASN A 302 -4.96 11.16 3.21
C ASN A 302 -3.89 10.26 3.84
N ALA A 303 -2.65 10.74 3.94
CA ALA A 303 -1.54 9.97 4.51
C ALA A 303 -1.79 9.61 5.98
N VAL A 304 -2.27 10.56 6.79
CA VAL A 304 -2.59 10.31 8.20
C VAL A 304 -3.73 9.29 8.33
N ASN A 305 -4.81 9.44 7.56
CA ASN A 305 -5.91 8.47 7.57
C ASN A 305 -5.44 7.08 7.15
N THR A 306 -4.60 6.98 6.11
CA THR A 306 -3.99 5.72 5.70
C THR A 306 -3.13 5.11 6.82
N LEU A 307 -2.28 5.89 7.50
CA LEU A 307 -1.47 5.38 8.61
C LEU A 307 -2.33 4.85 9.76
N VAL A 308 -3.41 5.55 10.12
CA VAL A 308 -4.33 5.11 11.17
C VAL A 308 -4.96 3.76 10.81
N THR A 309 -5.14 3.42 9.52
CA THR A 309 -5.65 2.09 9.12
C THR A 309 -4.64 0.98 9.41
N PHE A 310 -3.35 1.32 9.48
CA PHE A 310 -2.27 0.36 9.70
C PHE A 310 -1.99 0.16 11.18
N ASP A 311 -1.97 1.26 11.94
CA ASP A 311 -1.40 1.33 13.28
C ASP A 311 -2.41 1.76 14.35
N GLY A 312 -3.63 2.06 13.94
CA GLY A 312 -4.73 2.44 14.82
C GLY A 312 -4.78 3.93 15.16
N PRO A 313 -5.74 4.31 16.02
CA PRO A 313 -5.96 5.71 16.40
C PRO A 313 -4.72 6.34 17.06
N GLY A 314 -4.41 7.58 16.68
CA GLY A 314 -3.30 8.35 17.23
C GLY A 314 -1.94 8.11 16.57
N ALA A 315 -1.87 7.25 15.55
CA ALA A 315 -0.65 7.06 14.77
C ALA A 315 -0.23 8.36 14.05
N VAL A 316 1.07 8.64 14.05
CA VAL A 316 1.66 9.87 13.48
C VAL A 316 2.79 9.55 12.49
N ILE A 317 2.92 10.38 11.46
CA ILE A 317 4.01 10.28 10.48
C ILE A 317 5.10 11.29 10.87
N ASN A 318 6.15 10.81 11.49
CA ASN A 318 7.34 11.60 11.80
C ASN A 318 8.14 11.91 10.53
N THR A 319 8.76 13.09 10.48
CA THR A 319 9.62 13.52 9.38
C THR A 319 10.97 13.99 9.90
N GLY A 320 12.04 13.77 9.12
CA GLY A 320 13.39 14.17 9.51
C GLY A 320 14.40 13.85 8.41
N GLY A 321 15.31 14.77 8.11
CA GLY A 321 16.37 14.55 7.11
C GLY A 321 15.89 14.23 5.69
N GLY A 322 14.65 14.57 5.35
CA GLY A 322 14.01 14.19 4.07
C GLY A 322 13.34 12.81 4.08
N HIS A 323 13.24 12.16 5.24
CA HIS A 323 12.65 10.84 5.40
C HIS A 323 11.36 10.90 6.22
N ILE A 324 10.65 9.77 6.26
CA ILE A 324 9.43 9.58 7.04
C ILE A 324 9.53 8.33 7.92
N TRP A 325 8.81 8.33 9.04
CA TRP A 325 8.58 7.16 9.88
C TRP A 325 7.14 7.16 10.41
N PRO A 326 6.50 5.99 10.57
CA PRO A 326 6.95 4.66 10.14
C PRO A 326 6.87 4.47 8.61
N TYR A 327 7.33 3.31 8.13
CA TYR A 327 7.22 2.87 6.73
C TYR A 327 7.97 3.70 5.69
N GLY A 328 8.98 4.48 6.10
CA GLY A 328 9.93 5.10 5.18
C GLY A 328 10.92 4.10 4.57
N LEU A 329 11.05 2.91 5.16
CA LEU A 329 11.99 1.86 4.75
C LEU A 329 13.45 2.33 4.83
N ASN A 330 13.75 3.18 5.82
CA ASN A 330 15.05 3.84 5.99
C ASN A 330 16.10 2.85 6.53
N TYR A 331 15.66 1.82 7.27
CA TYR A 331 16.51 0.82 7.89
C TYR A 331 16.12 -0.63 7.54
N ASP A 332 17.07 -1.55 7.60
CA ASP A 332 16.82 -2.97 7.31
C ASP A 332 15.80 -3.61 8.28
N ASN A 333 15.74 -3.15 9.53
CA ASN A 333 14.73 -3.61 10.50
C ASN A 333 13.32 -3.06 10.24
N GLU A 334 13.14 -2.12 9.32
CA GLU A 334 11.82 -1.69 8.85
C GLU A 334 11.27 -2.62 7.75
N TRP A 335 12.08 -3.54 7.21
CA TRP A 335 11.66 -4.39 6.09
C TRP A 335 10.77 -5.56 6.53
N SER A 336 9.60 -5.63 5.91
CA SER A 336 8.74 -6.82 5.84
C SER A 336 7.86 -6.70 4.59
N ASN A 337 7.26 -7.80 4.13
CA ASN A 337 6.31 -7.73 3.01
C ASN A 337 5.13 -6.80 3.33
N GLU A 338 4.68 -6.78 4.59
CA GLU A 338 3.61 -5.90 5.06
C GLU A 338 4.07 -4.43 5.04
N ASN A 339 5.26 -4.12 5.56
CA ASN A 339 5.78 -2.75 5.59
C ASN A 339 6.09 -2.22 4.18
N ALA A 340 6.52 -3.10 3.26
CA ALA A 340 6.70 -2.75 1.86
C ALA A 340 5.36 -2.33 1.22
N TRP A 341 4.27 -3.04 1.50
CA TRP A 341 2.95 -2.65 1.03
C TRP A 341 2.45 -1.34 1.67
N ARG A 342 2.59 -1.22 3.01
CA ARG A 342 2.23 0.00 3.76
C ARG A 342 2.99 1.22 3.26
N HIS A 343 4.28 1.07 2.98
CA HIS A 343 5.12 2.10 2.36
C HIS A 343 4.48 2.62 1.07
N VAL A 344 4.20 1.74 0.11
CA VAL A 344 3.66 2.15 -1.20
C VAL A 344 2.29 2.85 -1.05
N LYS A 345 1.41 2.35 -0.18
CA LYS A 345 0.13 3.02 0.12
C LYS A 345 0.34 4.39 0.75
N LEU A 346 1.27 4.51 1.69
CA LEU A 346 1.55 5.77 2.37
C LEU A 346 2.12 6.79 1.38
N ILE A 347 3.06 6.39 0.50
CA ILE A 347 3.58 7.28 -0.55
C ILE A 347 2.46 7.73 -1.50
N TRP A 348 1.56 6.82 -1.89
CA TRP A 348 0.41 7.17 -2.73
C TRP A 348 -0.54 8.17 -2.05
N ALA A 349 -0.83 7.96 -0.76
CA ALA A 349 -1.66 8.86 0.02
C ALA A 349 -1.02 10.25 0.17
N MET A 350 0.30 10.31 0.43
CA MET A 350 1.06 11.56 0.47
C MET A 350 1.00 12.33 -0.86
N ARG A 351 1.05 11.63 -2.00
CA ARG A 351 0.84 12.26 -3.32
C ARG A 351 -0.57 12.84 -3.47
N SER A 352 -1.56 12.16 -2.91
CA SER A 352 -2.94 12.64 -2.88
C SER A 352 -3.11 13.89 -2.00
N ASP A 353 -2.20 14.10 -1.04
CA ASP A 353 -2.07 15.32 -0.23
C ASP A 353 -1.24 16.43 -0.91
N GLY A 354 -0.88 16.26 -2.19
CA GLY A 354 -0.21 17.30 -2.98
C GLY A 354 1.32 17.21 -3.04
N MET A 355 1.91 16.04 -2.75
CA MET A 355 3.34 15.74 -2.94
C MET A 355 3.72 15.45 -4.41
#